data_AF-A0AAW5ELL2-F1
#
_entry.id   AF-A0AAW5ELL2-F1
#
_cell.length_a   1.000
_cell.length_b   1.000
_cell.length_c   1.000
_cell.angle_alpha   90.00
_cell.angle_beta   90.00
_cell.angle_gamma   90.00
#
_symmetry.space_group_name_H-M   'P 1'
#
loop_
_entity.id
_entity.type
_entity.pdbx_description
1 polymer ?
#
loop_
_entity_poly.entity_id
_entity_poly.type
_entity_poly.pdbx_seq_one_letter_code
_entity_poly.pdbx_strand_id
1 'polypeptide(L)' 'MVTLDTRGKVCPFPLVEAKNLVQTLKSGEELEILFDCTQA' A
#
# COMPACT_ATOMS: atom_id res chain seq x y z
N MET A 1 10.56 -5.93 6.96
CA MET A 1 9.15 -5.49 6.94
C MET A 1 9.13 -4.01 6.58
N VAL A 2 8.37 -3.66 5.55
CA VAL A 2 8.16 -2.29 5.06
C VAL A 2 6.70 -1.93 5.30
N THR A 3 6.42 -0.70 5.77
CA THR A 3 5.05 -0.24 5.99
C THR A 3 4.71 0.90 5.03
N LEU A 4 3.56 0.83 4.38
CA LEU A 4 3.00 1.85 3.51
C LEU A 4 1.72 2.42 4.12
N ASP A 5 1.72 3.72 4.45
CA ASP A 5 0.53 4.41 4.92
C ASP A 5 -0.25 5.04 3.76
N THR A 6 -1.46 4.55 3.55
CA THR A 6 -2.39 4.99 2.51
C THR A 6 -3.69 5.55 3.07
N ARG A 7 -3.78 5.74 4.38
CA ARG A 7 -4.99 6.28 5.01
C ARG A 7 -5.30 7.69 4.48
N GLY A 8 -6.58 7.99 4.32
CA GLY A 8 -7.09 9.22 3.74
C GLY A 8 -7.09 9.26 2.21
N LYS A 9 -6.46 8.29 1.53
CA LYS A 9 -6.40 8.28 0.06
C LYS A 9 -7.61 7.54 -0.51
N VAL A 10 -8.29 8.20 -1.43
CA VAL A 10 -9.43 7.62 -2.14
C VAL A 10 -8.99 6.58 -3.18
N CYS A 11 -9.88 5.66 -3.52
CA CYS A 11 -9.64 4.73 -4.62
C CYS A 11 -9.41 5.50 -5.94
N PRO A 12 -8.45 5.08 -6.80
CA PRO A 12 -7.64 3.84 -6.73
C PRO A 12 -6.22 4.02 -6.14
N PHE A 13 -5.90 5.17 -5.57
CA PHE A 13 -4.51 5.55 -5.24
C PHE A 13 -3.79 4.58 -4.28
N PRO A 14 -4.42 4.09 -3.18
CA PRO A 14 -3.79 3.10 -2.29
C PRO A 14 -3.24 1.86 -3.01
N LEU A 15 -4.00 1.34 -3.98
CA LEU A 15 -3.63 0.12 -4.70
C LEU A 15 -2.50 0.36 -5.71
N VAL A 16 -2.48 1.53 -6.34
CA VAL A 16 -1.41 1.91 -7.27
C VAL A 16 -0.08 2.03 -6.54
N GLU A 17 -0.07 2.65 -5.37
CA GLU A 17 1.14 2.81 -4.55
C GLU A 17 1.64 1.47 -4.00
N ALA A 18 0.74 0.64 -3.49
CA ALA A 18 1.07 -0.71 -3.03
C ALA A 18 1.72 -1.54 -4.17
N LYS A 19 1.13 -1.49 -5.37
CA LYS A 19 1.67 -2.19 -6.55
C LYS A 19 3.08 -1.74 -6.90
N ASN A 20 3.32 -0.43 -6.90
CA ASN A 20 4.64 0.13 -7.21
C ASN A 20 5.68 -0.29 -6.16
N LEU A 21 5.30 -0.28 -4.88
CA LEU A 21 6.21 -0.65 -3.80
C LEU A 21 6.58 -2.13 -3.84
N VAL A 22 5.61 -3.02 -4.10
CA VAL A 22 5.86 -4.47 -4.25
C VAL A 22 6.90 -4.77 -5.33
N GLN A 23 6.96 -3.98 -6.41
CA GLN A 23 7.97 -4.16 -7.46
C GLN A 23 9.41 -3.87 -7.00
N THR A 24 9.57 -3.15 -5.88
CA THR A 24 10.88 -2.82 -5.31
C THR A 24 11.35 -3.80 -4.22
N LEU A 25 10.44 -4.66 -3.74
CA LEU A 25 10.74 -5.61 -2.67
C LEU A 25 11.49 -6.83 -3.19
N LYS A 26 12.40 -7.33 -2.36
CA LYS A 26 13.10 -8.59 -2.58
C LYS A 26 12.24 -9.76 -2.10
N SER A 27 12.54 -10.95 -2.64
CA SER A 27 11.90 -12.18 -2.16
C SER A 27 12.18 -12.39 -0.67
N GLY A 28 11.12 -12.69 0.09
CA GLY A 28 11.19 -12.83 1.55
C GLY A 28 10.95 -11.53 2.33
N GLU A 29 10.76 -10.39 1.65
CA GLU A 29 10.34 -9.15 2.30
C GLU A 29 8.82 -9.05 2.40
N GLU A 30 8.36 -8.49 3.52
CA GLU A 30 6.94 -8.28 3.81
C GLU A 30 6.57 -6.82 3.69
N LEU A 31 5.38 -6.57 3.11
CA LEU A 31 4.74 -5.26 3.02
C LEU A 31 3.48 -5.22 3.89
N GLU A 32 3.44 -4.28 4.82
CA GLU A 32 2.25 -3.90 5.57
C GLU A 32 1.63 -2.65 4.96
N ILE A 33 0.31 -2.63 4.77
CA ILE A 33 -0.41 -1.49 4.20
C ILE A 33 -1.44 -1.00 5.23
N LEU A 34 -1.28 0.23 5.69
CA LEU A 34 -2.29 0.91 6.50
C LEU A 34 -3.29 1.56 5.55
N PHE A 35 -4.52 1.05 5.52
CA PHE A 35 -5.57 1.49 4.60
C PHE A 35 -6.87 1.75 5.37
N ASP A 36 -7.56 2.84 5.01
CA ASP A 36 -8.95 3.11 5.38
C ASP A 36 -9.77 3.38 4.10
N CYS A 37 -11.00 2.88 4.07
CA CYS A 37 -11.91 3.14 2.95
C CYS A 37 -12.66 4.43 3.24
N THR A 38 -12.17 5.55 2.69
CA THR A 38 -12.84 6.87 2.85
C THR A 38 -14.03 7.07 1.93
N GLN A 39 -14.26 6.13 0.98
CA GLN A 39 -15.47 6.02 0.16
C GLN A 39 -16.26 4.78 0.61
N ALA A 40 -17.14 4.93 1.60
CA ALA A 40 -18.16 3.93 1.92
C ALA A 40 -19.50 4.34 1.28
#